data_AF-A0A7Y6UJY5-F1
#
_entry.id   AF-A0A7Y6UJY5-F1
#
_cell.length_a   1.000
_cell.length_b   1.000
_cell.length_c   1.000
_cell.angle_alpha   90.00
_cell.angle_beta   90.00
_cell.angle_gamma   90.00
#
_symmetry.space_group_name_H-M   'P 1'
#
loop_
_entity.id
_entity.type
_entity.pdbx_description
1 polymer ?
#
loop_
_entity_poly.entity_id
_entity_poly.type
_entity_poly.pdbx_seq_one_letter_code
_entity_poly.pdbx_strand_id
1 'polypeptide(L)'
;MARSALLLFLSLAIGCTTLRNRADSAYEHGRYREAAELYDKVLAEHPNDTGARSRRDAARTSVLREILVDVDAKRRSAHIEIALARLGELLEQRDAWGGAIDPSLAQPLAEEVVWAGAYVASSVADRARSKGPLAAEHLAGTFDNLLAHRDFAARRAQIRENVEASGRLACATLAPSATTPYWSWLVDRYCRHFGSSPVTVPPLPNLYGDLVVEGAIAGQTDAQVANLHEALTAAFRGSVWFASDAPGTHALVDGRISTSFSSMPVTLTADWTESVPYTAYETTSVAYQEPYDDTEYYTESVPTTEYRTETRPCGSTTCTESVPTTVYHSEQRTRTVTKYRTAYRDETNPVTRYRDEPRTFTYSGIERAGEYQSALRIRLDAPSLTSTIVNNFTRNGVDHDASFSAAGVSPERANLPTQSEFAARENDRLRDQLLADLNRQYAQQYCSAGSYTLESAATCAYLGAKLPSAAETTITSLLGGDAPYIGVVLRR
;
A
#
# COMPACT_ATOMS: atom_id res chain seq x y z
N MET A 1 38.32 28.74 33.45
CA MET A 1 37.62 28.75 34.76
C MET A 1 36.37 27.90 34.57
N ALA A 2 36.37 26.62 34.95
CA ALA A 2 35.81 26.07 36.21
C ALA A 2 34.30 26.43 36.36
N ARG A 3 33.30 25.54 36.41
CA ARG A 3 33.06 24.30 37.20
C ARG A 3 31.88 23.52 36.56
N SER A 4 31.98 22.22 36.31
CA SER A 4 31.41 21.10 37.11
C SER A 4 29.92 21.20 37.47
N ALA A 5 29.10 20.37 36.82
CA ALA A 5 27.79 19.91 37.33
C ALA A 5 27.57 18.43 36.97
N LEU A 6 27.89 17.59 37.95
CA LEU A 6 27.39 16.26 38.31
C LEU A 6 26.56 15.46 37.29
N LEU A 7 27.20 14.44 36.70
CA LEU A 7 26.56 13.26 36.13
C LEU A 7 26.08 12.33 37.25
N LEU A 8 24.79 12.00 37.27
CA LEU A 8 24.22 10.89 38.02
C LEU A 8 24.11 9.68 37.05
N PHE A 9 25.18 8.89 36.93
CA PHE A 9 25.18 7.63 36.17
C PHE A 9 24.58 6.53 37.02
N LEU A 10 23.28 6.26 36.82
CA LEU A 10 22.61 5.07 37.33
C LEU A 10 23.04 3.88 36.45
N SER A 11 24.04 3.12 36.90
CA SER A 11 24.54 1.91 36.25
C SER A 11 23.52 0.76 36.36
N LEU A 12 22.59 0.72 35.42
CA LEU A 12 21.78 -0.47 35.11
C LEU A 12 22.71 -1.52 34.48
N ALA A 13 23.07 -2.55 35.25
CA ALA A 13 23.63 -3.78 34.72
C ALA A 13 22.55 -4.56 33.95
N ILE A 14 22.20 -4.07 32.75
CA ILE A 14 21.46 -4.86 31.77
C ILE A 14 22.48 -5.88 31.25
N GLY A 15 22.43 -7.10 31.78
CA GLY A 15 23.25 -8.19 31.25
C GLY A 15 22.97 -8.34 29.76
N CYS A 16 23.92 -7.95 28.92
CA CYS A 16 23.86 -8.15 27.48
C CYS A 16 23.85 -9.65 27.22
N THR A 17 22.66 -10.26 27.13
CA THR A 17 22.54 -11.62 26.63
C THR A 17 22.95 -11.58 25.17
N THR A 18 24.08 -12.23 24.86
CA THR A 18 24.56 -12.30 23.48
C THR A 18 23.50 -12.97 22.61
N LEU A 19 23.48 -12.63 21.32
CA LEU A 19 22.55 -13.24 20.36
C LEU A 19 22.63 -14.79 20.38
N ARG A 20 23.83 -15.32 20.58
CA ARG A 20 24.08 -16.75 20.78
C ARG A 20 23.41 -17.30 22.05
N ASN A 21 23.55 -16.64 23.21
CA ASN A 21 22.88 -17.08 24.44
C ASN A 21 21.35 -17.08 24.31
N ARG A 22 20.78 -16.14 23.54
CA ARG A 22 19.35 -16.14 23.22
C ARG A 22 18.95 -17.32 22.33
N ALA A 23 19.78 -17.66 21.35
CA ALA A 23 19.56 -18.82 20.48
C ALA A 23 19.65 -20.15 21.25
N ASP A 24 20.67 -20.32 22.10
CA ASP A 24 20.83 -21.47 23.00
C ASP A 24 19.63 -21.58 23.95
N SER A 25 19.23 -20.46 24.58
CA SER A 25 18.04 -20.43 25.45
C SER A 25 16.76 -20.80 24.69
N ALA A 26 16.53 -20.26 23.49
CA ALA A 26 15.37 -20.66 22.68
C ALA A 26 15.38 -22.15 22.36
N TYR A 27 16.54 -22.71 22.03
CA TYR A 27 16.72 -24.14 21.76
C TYR A 27 16.40 -25.01 22.98
N GLU A 28 16.93 -24.66 24.15
CA GLU A 28 16.70 -25.40 25.41
C GLU A 28 15.23 -25.40 25.85
N HIS A 29 14.48 -24.36 25.49
CA HIS A 29 13.05 -24.24 25.76
C HIS A 29 12.16 -24.85 24.66
N GLY A 30 12.74 -25.61 23.71
CA GLY A 30 11.99 -26.25 22.62
C GLY A 30 11.48 -25.28 21.54
N ARG A 31 11.89 -24.00 21.57
CA ARG A 31 11.51 -23.00 20.56
C ARG A 31 12.44 -23.11 19.36
N TYR A 32 12.45 -24.27 18.71
CA TYR A 32 13.47 -24.63 17.72
C TYR A 32 13.46 -23.73 16.47
N ARG A 33 12.28 -23.26 16.03
CA ARG A 33 12.16 -22.33 14.89
C ARG A 33 12.82 -20.99 15.18
N GLU A 34 12.50 -20.39 16.32
CA GLU A 34 13.13 -19.15 16.80
C GLU A 34 14.64 -19.34 16.99
N ALA A 35 15.06 -20.48 17.56
CA ALA A 35 16.47 -20.80 17.73
C ALA A 35 17.20 -20.84 16.38
N ALA A 36 16.64 -21.50 15.36
CA ALA A 36 17.24 -21.57 14.03
C ALA A 36 17.44 -20.18 13.40
N GLU A 37 16.42 -19.31 13.48
CA GLU A 37 16.50 -17.92 12.99
C GLU A 37 17.55 -17.09 13.74
N LEU A 38 17.65 -17.26 15.06
CA LEU A 38 18.67 -16.58 15.86
C LEU A 38 20.07 -17.06 15.51
N TYR A 39 20.28 -18.37 15.29
CA TYR A 39 21.57 -18.88 14.83
C TYR A 39 21.94 -18.42 13.43
N ASP A 40 20.97 -18.26 12.51
CA ASP A 40 21.23 -17.69 11.19
C ASP A 40 21.76 -16.24 11.31
N LYS A 41 21.24 -15.45 12.26
CA LYS A 41 21.77 -14.11 12.56
C LYS A 41 23.19 -14.17 13.16
N VAL A 42 23.47 -15.11 14.05
CA VAL A 42 24.84 -15.33 14.59
C VAL A 42 25.81 -15.65 13.45
N LEU A 43 25.41 -16.51 12.51
CA LEU A 43 26.25 -16.90 11.37
C LEU A 43 26.42 -15.80 10.33
N ALA A 44 25.50 -14.82 10.27
CA ALA A 44 25.69 -13.62 9.46
C ALA A 44 26.83 -12.74 10.00
N GLU A 45 26.97 -12.64 11.32
CA GLU A 45 28.06 -11.90 11.99
C GLU A 45 29.36 -12.72 12.07
N HIS A 46 29.23 -14.03 12.23
CA HIS A 46 30.35 -14.96 12.43
C HIS A 46 30.23 -16.20 11.52
N PRO A 47 30.54 -16.09 10.22
CA PRO A 47 30.31 -17.17 9.25
C PRO A 47 31.05 -18.49 9.53
N ASN A 48 32.17 -18.40 10.26
CA ASN A 48 33.04 -19.54 10.61
C ASN A 48 32.73 -20.17 11.98
N ASP A 49 31.67 -19.74 12.66
CA ASP A 49 31.26 -20.33 13.94
C ASP A 49 30.65 -21.73 13.71
N THR A 50 31.49 -22.76 13.79
CA THR A 50 31.09 -24.16 13.58
C THR A 50 30.10 -24.64 14.64
N GLY A 51 30.17 -24.10 15.85
CA GLY A 51 29.24 -24.41 16.93
C GLY A 51 27.84 -23.88 16.67
N ALA A 52 27.73 -22.60 16.26
CA ALA A 52 26.46 -22.00 15.86
C ALA A 52 25.85 -22.72 14.65
N ARG A 53 26.67 -23.12 13.67
CA ARG A 53 26.23 -23.92 12.52
C ARG A 53 25.63 -25.26 12.93
N SER A 54 26.35 -26.02 13.76
CA SER A 54 25.87 -27.32 14.25
C SER A 54 24.57 -27.19 15.06
N ARG A 55 24.48 -26.19 15.94
CA ARG A 55 23.26 -25.93 16.73
C ARG A 55 22.08 -25.49 15.87
N ARG A 56 22.32 -24.66 14.84
CA ARG A 56 21.29 -24.30 13.85
C ARG A 56 20.75 -25.54 13.14
N ASP A 57 21.64 -26.38 12.64
CA ASP A 57 21.24 -27.56 11.87
C ASP A 57 20.49 -28.56 12.77
N ALA A 58 20.89 -28.69 14.04
CA ALA A 58 20.14 -29.43 15.05
C ALA A 58 18.75 -28.83 15.32
N ALA A 59 18.64 -27.50 15.42
CA ALA A 59 17.36 -26.80 15.61
C ALA A 59 16.42 -27.02 14.43
N ARG A 60 16.92 -26.86 13.20
CA ARG A 60 16.19 -27.14 11.95
C ARG A 60 15.72 -28.59 11.91
N THR A 61 16.58 -29.53 12.27
CA THR A 61 16.23 -30.96 12.36
C THR A 61 15.11 -31.22 13.37
N SER A 62 15.15 -30.58 14.55
CA SER A 62 14.07 -30.69 15.54
C SER A 62 12.74 -30.15 15.02
N VAL A 63 12.73 -29.00 14.34
CA VAL A 63 11.50 -28.46 13.71
C VAL A 63 10.92 -29.43 12.69
N LEU A 64 11.74 -29.93 11.75
CA LEU A 64 11.25 -30.87 10.73
C LEU A 64 10.74 -32.17 11.35
N ARG A 65 11.41 -32.66 12.41
CA ARG A 65 10.96 -33.84 13.16
C ARG A 65 9.60 -33.63 13.81
N GLU A 66 9.39 -32.49 14.47
CA GLU A 66 8.11 -32.17 15.10
C GLU A 66 6.97 -32.13 14.09
N ILE A 67 7.18 -31.46 12.95
CA ILE A 67 6.17 -31.41 11.88
C ILE A 67 5.93 -32.83 11.33
N LEU A 68 6.97 -33.64 11.13
CA LEU A 68 6.84 -34.99 10.58
C LEU A 68 6.07 -35.93 11.52
N VAL A 69 6.31 -35.84 12.83
CA VAL A 69 5.55 -36.57 13.84
C VAL A 69 4.08 -36.16 13.82
N ASP A 70 3.80 -34.86 13.65
CA ASP A 70 2.41 -34.38 13.51
C ASP A 70 1.76 -34.88 12.22
N VAL A 71 2.48 -34.91 11.09
CA VAL A 71 2.01 -35.51 9.83
C VAL A 71 1.58 -36.97 10.03
N ASP A 72 2.46 -37.82 10.60
CA ASP A 72 2.15 -39.24 10.85
C ASP A 72 0.97 -39.38 11.82
N ALA A 73 0.93 -38.59 12.90
CA ALA A 73 -0.16 -38.61 13.87
C ALA A 73 -1.51 -38.25 13.24
N LYS A 74 -1.56 -37.18 12.42
CA LYS A 74 -2.77 -36.76 11.70
C LYS A 74 -3.20 -37.78 10.65
N ARG A 75 -2.25 -38.39 9.95
CA ARG A 75 -2.51 -39.48 9.01
C ARG A 75 -3.14 -40.68 9.69
N ARG A 76 -2.55 -41.17 10.79
CA ARG A 76 -3.07 -42.34 11.55
C ARG A 76 -4.43 -42.11 12.19
N SER A 77 -4.74 -40.86 12.53
CA SER A 77 -6.05 -40.45 13.06
C SER A 77 -7.08 -40.09 11.97
N ALA A 78 -6.80 -40.40 10.70
CA ALA A 78 -7.66 -40.15 9.55
C ALA A 78 -7.98 -38.66 9.28
N HIS A 79 -7.18 -37.73 9.83
CA HIS A 79 -7.24 -36.31 9.51
C HIS A 79 -6.39 -35.99 8.27
N ILE A 80 -6.76 -36.59 7.13
CA ILE A 80 -5.90 -36.65 5.93
C ILE A 80 -5.57 -35.27 5.37
N GLU A 81 -6.55 -34.37 5.25
CA GLU A 81 -6.33 -33.01 4.75
C GLU A 81 -5.31 -32.23 5.60
N ILE A 82 -5.40 -32.38 6.93
CA ILE A 82 -4.47 -31.75 7.87
C ILE A 82 -3.07 -32.37 7.72
N ALA A 83 -2.98 -33.69 7.57
CA ALA A 83 -1.69 -34.37 7.35
C ALA A 83 -1.00 -33.89 6.06
N LEU A 84 -1.74 -33.76 4.96
CA LEU A 84 -1.22 -33.26 3.68
C LEU A 84 -0.78 -31.80 3.76
N ALA A 85 -1.56 -30.94 4.42
CA ALA A 85 -1.20 -29.54 4.62
C ALA A 85 0.10 -29.41 5.45
N ARG A 86 0.24 -30.20 6.51
CA ARG A 86 1.45 -30.22 7.36
C ARG A 86 2.66 -30.79 6.64
N LEU A 87 2.46 -31.76 5.75
CA LEU A 87 3.54 -32.25 4.88
C LEU A 87 4.00 -31.15 3.90
N GLY A 88 3.07 -30.37 3.36
CA GLY A 88 3.40 -29.18 2.56
C GLY A 88 4.24 -28.18 3.34
N GLU A 89 3.83 -27.82 4.56
CA GLU A 89 4.60 -26.92 5.45
C GLU A 89 6.02 -27.46 5.71
N LEU A 90 6.16 -28.77 5.98
CA LEU A 90 7.46 -29.40 6.18
C LEU A 90 8.36 -29.23 4.95
N LEU A 91 7.85 -29.54 3.76
CA LEU A 91 8.61 -29.47 2.52
C LEU A 91 9.00 -28.03 2.16
N GLU A 92 8.08 -27.08 2.32
CA GLU A 92 8.35 -25.65 2.16
C GLU A 92 9.46 -25.19 3.11
N GLN A 93 9.37 -25.56 4.39
CA GLN A 93 10.36 -25.18 5.39
C GLN A 93 11.74 -25.79 5.10
N ARG A 94 11.78 -27.06 4.69
CA ARG A 94 13.00 -27.75 4.27
C ARG A 94 13.62 -27.06 3.06
N ASP A 95 12.82 -26.75 2.06
CA ASP A 95 13.28 -26.11 0.82
C ASP A 95 13.81 -24.69 1.09
N ALA A 96 13.13 -23.92 1.95
CA ALA A 96 13.60 -22.61 2.42
C ALA A 96 14.95 -22.66 3.16
N TRP A 97 15.30 -23.81 3.75
CA TRP A 97 16.59 -24.05 4.41
C TRP A 97 17.66 -24.69 3.51
N GLY A 98 17.42 -24.73 2.19
CA GLY A 98 18.36 -25.26 1.20
C GLY A 98 18.14 -26.73 0.85
N GLY A 99 17.04 -27.33 1.29
CA GLY A 99 16.61 -28.68 0.88
C GLY A 99 17.39 -29.83 1.51
N ALA A 100 18.36 -29.57 2.38
CA ALA A 100 19.10 -30.59 3.11
C ALA A 100 18.25 -31.15 4.26
N ILE A 101 18.34 -32.46 4.50
CA ILE A 101 17.65 -33.14 5.58
C ILE A 101 18.64 -34.03 6.34
N ASP A 102 18.47 -34.10 7.66
CA ASP A 102 19.22 -35.02 8.50
C ASP A 102 18.92 -36.48 8.07
N PRO A 103 19.95 -37.36 7.95
CA PRO A 103 19.75 -38.75 7.54
C PRO A 103 18.72 -39.52 8.36
N SER A 104 18.53 -39.18 9.64
CA SER A 104 17.53 -39.80 10.51
C SER A 104 16.08 -39.48 10.11
N LEU A 105 15.85 -38.38 9.39
CA LEU A 105 14.53 -37.97 8.93
C LEU A 105 14.27 -38.32 7.45
N ALA A 106 15.33 -38.67 6.69
CA ALA A 106 15.22 -38.91 5.26
C ALA A 106 14.24 -40.06 4.92
N GLN A 107 14.38 -41.20 5.59
CA GLN A 107 13.52 -42.37 5.36
C GLN A 107 12.06 -42.11 5.79
N PRO A 108 11.77 -41.63 7.02
CA PRO A 108 10.39 -41.29 7.39
C PRO A 108 9.73 -40.23 6.50
N LEU A 109 10.48 -39.21 6.06
CA LEU A 109 9.93 -38.23 5.12
C LEU A 109 9.62 -38.86 3.76
N ALA A 110 10.51 -39.71 3.24
CA ALA A 110 10.27 -40.40 1.97
C ALA A 110 9.01 -41.28 2.03
N GLU A 111 8.76 -41.96 3.16
CA GLU A 111 7.55 -42.75 3.38
C GLU A 111 6.28 -41.87 3.35
N GLU A 112 6.29 -40.72 4.02
CA GLU A 112 5.16 -39.79 3.99
C GLU A 112 4.93 -39.17 2.60
N VAL A 113 5.98 -38.84 1.86
CA VAL A 113 5.89 -38.36 0.47
C VAL A 113 5.29 -39.43 -0.45
N VAL A 114 5.76 -40.68 -0.35
CA VAL A 114 5.23 -41.79 -1.15
C VAL A 114 3.76 -42.04 -0.84
N TRP A 115 3.41 -42.08 0.45
CA TRP A 115 2.02 -42.23 0.88
C TRP A 115 1.13 -41.09 0.37
N ALA A 116 1.52 -39.84 0.60
CA ALA A 116 0.74 -38.67 0.19
C ALA A 116 0.54 -38.65 -1.33
N GLY A 117 1.59 -38.97 -2.07
CA GLY A 117 1.52 -39.03 -3.53
C GLY A 117 0.58 -40.13 -4.02
N ALA A 118 0.61 -41.32 -3.39
CA ALA A 118 -0.31 -42.41 -3.71
C ALA A 118 -1.76 -42.07 -3.35
N TYR A 119 -1.99 -41.44 -2.19
CA TYR A 119 -3.31 -40.99 -1.76
C TYR A 119 -3.90 -40.00 -2.76
N VAL A 120 -3.18 -38.91 -3.06
CA VAL A 120 -3.65 -37.86 -4.00
C VAL A 120 -3.93 -38.47 -5.37
N ALA A 121 -3.04 -39.31 -5.89
CA ALA A 121 -3.26 -39.95 -7.18
C ALA A 121 -4.48 -40.88 -7.19
N SER A 122 -4.73 -41.63 -6.11
CA SER A 122 -5.94 -42.45 -5.99
C SER A 122 -7.19 -41.58 -5.94
N SER A 123 -7.21 -40.54 -5.10
CA SER A 123 -8.36 -39.64 -4.96
C SER A 123 -8.70 -38.94 -6.28
N VAL A 124 -7.69 -38.48 -7.03
CA VAL A 124 -7.90 -37.88 -8.36
C VAL A 124 -8.40 -38.93 -9.36
N ALA A 125 -7.84 -40.14 -9.37
CA ALA A 125 -8.31 -41.20 -10.27
C ALA A 125 -9.75 -41.68 -9.93
N ASP A 126 -10.10 -41.77 -8.65
CA ASP A 126 -11.46 -42.06 -8.17
C ASP A 126 -12.44 -40.96 -8.58
N ARG A 127 -12.03 -39.70 -8.48
CA ARG A 127 -12.81 -38.55 -8.94
C ARG A 127 -13.02 -38.61 -10.47
N ALA A 128 -11.98 -38.93 -11.23
CA ALA A 128 -12.06 -39.08 -12.69
C ALA A 128 -13.09 -40.14 -13.09
N ARG A 129 -13.08 -41.30 -12.42
CA ARG A 129 -14.05 -42.38 -12.67
C ARG A 129 -15.47 -42.03 -12.26
N SER A 130 -15.65 -41.39 -11.11
CA SER A 130 -16.98 -41.19 -10.51
C SER A 130 -17.68 -39.91 -10.95
N LYS A 131 -16.92 -38.90 -11.36
CA LYS A 131 -17.43 -37.56 -11.65
C LYS A 131 -16.92 -36.99 -12.97
N GLY A 132 -15.83 -37.52 -13.51
CA GLY A 132 -15.28 -37.11 -14.79
C GLY A 132 -13.93 -36.40 -14.65
N PRO A 133 -13.21 -36.26 -15.77
CA PRO A 133 -11.84 -35.75 -15.81
C PRO A 133 -11.70 -34.25 -15.47
N LEU A 134 -12.66 -33.37 -15.80
CA LEU A 134 -12.59 -31.96 -15.36
C LEU A 134 -12.76 -31.84 -13.84
N ALA A 135 -13.65 -32.66 -13.27
CA ALA A 135 -13.82 -32.74 -11.83
C ALA A 135 -12.56 -33.28 -11.13
N ALA A 136 -11.82 -34.16 -11.79
CA ALA A 136 -10.55 -34.71 -11.33
C ALA A 136 -9.40 -33.70 -11.44
N GLU A 137 -9.32 -32.97 -12.55
CA GLU A 137 -8.38 -31.86 -12.74
C GLU A 137 -8.56 -30.79 -11.67
N HIS A 138 -9.81 -30.40 -11.39
CA HIS A 138 -10.10 -29.46 -10.32
C HIS A 138 -9.62 -29.97 -8.95
N LEU A 139 -9.88 -31.25 -8.64
CA LEU A 139 -9.39 -31.85 -7.39
C LEU A 139 -7.86 -31.87 -7.34
N ALA A 140 -7.18 -32.21 -8.44
CA ALA A 140 -5.72 -32.15 -8.52
C ALA A 140 -5.20 -30.73 -8.22
N GLY A 141 -5.86 -29.70 -8.75
CA GLY A 141 -5.56 -28.29 -8.48
C GLY A 141 -5.62 -27.90 -7.00
N THR A 142 -6.50 -28.53 -6.21
CA THR A 142 -6.54 -28.31 -4.75
C THR A 142 -5.28 -28.78 -4.02
N PHE A 143 -4.48 -29.64 -4.66
CA PHE A 143 -3.20 -30.13 -4.16
C PHE A 143 -1.99 -29.46 -4.82
N ASP A 144 -2.16 -28.39 -5.61
CA ASP A 144 -1.08 -27.77 -6.38
C ASP A 144 0.11 -27.35 -5.51
N ASN A 145 -0.14 -26.77 -4.33
CA ASN A 145 0.92 -26.37 -3.41
C ASN A 145 1.78 -27.58 -2.97
N LEU A 146 1.16 -28.72 -2.67
CA LEU A 146 1.87 -29.94 -2.31
C LEU A 146 2.59 -30.55 -3.53
N LEU A 147 1.90 -30.66 -4.66
CA LEU A 147 2.42 -31.23 -5.91
C LEU A 147 3.47 -30.34 -6.58
N ALA A 148 3.63 -29.08 -6.17
CA ALA A 148 4.65 -28.16 -6.65
C ALA A 148 6.07 -28.61 -6.22
N HIS A 149 6.20 -29.23 -5.05
CA HIS A 149 7.49 -29.69 -4.53
C HIS A 149 8.12 -30.76 -5.44
N ARG A 150 9.45 -30.70 -5.56
CA ARG A 150 10.25 -31.60 -6.42
C ARG A 150 10.02 -33.07 -6.11
N ASP A 151 9.74 -33.39 -4.85
CA ASP A 151 9.51 -34.76 -4.36
C ASP A 151 8.27 -35.40 -5.01
N PHE A 152 7.31 -34.58 -5.47
CA PHE A 152 6.10 -35.04 -6.15
C PHE A 152 6.17 -34.97 -7.67
N ALA A 153 7.30 -34.58 -8.29
CA ALA A 153 7.37 -34.34 -9.74
C ALA A 153 6.90 -35.53 -10.59
N ALA A 154 7.36 -36.74 -10.27
CA ALA A 154 6.94 -37.96 -10.96
C ALA A 154 5.44 -38.26 -10.75
N ARG A 155 4.94 -38.04 -9.53
CA ARG A 155 3.53 -38.28 -9.19
C ARG A 155 2.61 -37.28 -9.88
N ARG A 156 2.99 -36.00 -9.93
CA ARG A 156 2.29 -34.93 -10.65
C ARG A 156 2.18 -35.27 -12.14
N ALA A 157 3.27 -35.74 -12.76
CA ALA A 157 3.25 -36.18 -14.16
C ALA A 157 2.26 -37.34 -14.38
N GLN A 158 2.27 -38.34 -13.50
CA GLN A 158 1.34 -39.47 -13.56
C GLN A 158 -0.12 -39.04 -13.36
N ILE A 159 -0.40 -38.15 -12.40
CA ILE A 159 -1.76 -37.63 -12.16
C ILE A 159 -2.29 -36.93 -13.41
N ARG A 160 -1.48 -36.05 -14.02
CA ARG A 160 -1.83 -35.37 -15.26
C ARG A 160 -2.10 -36.36 -16.40
N GLU A 161 -1.21 -37.33 -16.61
CA GLU A 161 -1.40 -38.37 -17.63
C GLU A 161 -2.70 -39.15 -17.43
N ASN A 162 -3.03 -39.52 -16.19
CA ASN A 162 -4.27 -40.22 -15.85
C ASN A 162 -5.52 -39.35 -16.13
N VAL A 163 -5.47 -38.07 -15.77
CA VAL A 163 -6.58 -37.12 -16.02
C VAL A 163 -6.77 -36.93 -17.52
N GLU A 164 -5.69 -36.70 -18.27
CA GLU A 164 -5.73 -36.57 -19.73
C GLU A 164 -6.22 -37.86 -20.41
N ALA A 165 -5.76 -39.03 -19.98
CA ALA A 165 -6.23 -40.31 -20.51
C ALA A 165 -7.73 -40.52 -20.25
N SER A 166 -8.22 -40.17 -19.05
CA SER A 166 -9.65 -40.17 -18.74
C SER A 166 -10.42 -39.17 -19.59
N GLY A 167 -9.85 -37.99 -19.84
CA GLY A 167 -10.34 -36.96 -20.76
C GLY A 167 -10.53 -37.46 -22.19
N ARG A 168 -9.52 -38.16 -22.73
CA ARG A 168 -9.59 -38.76 -24.06
C ARG A 168 -10.67 -39.83 -24.17
N LEU A 169 -10.84 -40.67 -23.14
CA LEU A 169 -11.91 -41.67 -23.09
C LEU A 169 -13.32 -41.03 -23.02
N ALA A 170 -13.49 -39.98 -22.20
CA ALA A 170 -14.73 -39.23 -22.13
C ALA A 170 -15.06 -38.55 -23.47
N CYS A 171 -14.06 -37.92 -24.10
CA CYS A 171 -14.20 -37.34 -25.44
C CYS A 171 -14.63 -38.38 -26.48
N ALA A 172 -14.02 -39.56 -26.52
CA ALA A 172 -14.41 -40.63 -27.44
C ALA A 172 -15.87 -41.08 -27.26
N THR A 173 -16.41 -40.95 -26.04
CA THR A 173 -17.81 -41.24 -25.72
C THR A 173 -18.76 -40.11 -26.16
N LEU A 174 -18.32 -38.85 -26.01
CA LEU A 174 -19.13 -37.67 -26.34
C LEU A 174 -19.16 -37.35 -27.84
N ALA A 175 -18.03 -37.53 -28.53
CA ALA A 175 -17.85 -37.13 -29.93
C ALA A 175 -18.93 -37.66 -30.90
N PRO A 176 -19.43 -38.91 -30.79
CA PRO A 176 -20.51 -39.38 -31.67
C PRO A 176 -21.85 -38.63 -31.49
N SER A 177 -22.08 -37.99 -30.34
CA SER A 177 -23.30 -37.22 -30.08
C SER A 177 -23.22 -35.78 -30.61
N ALA A 178 -22.02 -35.30 -30.95
CA ALA A 178 -21.74 -33.96 -31.46
C ALA A 178 -22.24 -33.80 -32.90
N THR A 179 -23.56 -33.62 -33.04
CA THR A 179 -24.25 -33.52 -34.34
C THR A 179 -24.84 -32.14 -34.61
N THR A 180 -25.01 -31.30 -33.58
CA THR A 180 -25.56 -29.94 -33.69
C THR A 180 -24.47 -28.89 -33.50
N PRO A 181 -24.58 -27.68 -34.08
CA PRO A 181 -23.48 -26.71 -34.15
C PRO A 181 -22.85 -26.37 -32.79
N TYR A 182 -23.64 -25.86 -31.83
CA TYR A 182 -23.11 -25.42 -30.54
C TYR A 182 -22.70 -26.57 -29.63
N TRP A 183 -23.42 -27.70 -29.68
CA TRP A 183 -22.99 -28.90 -28.96
C TRP A 183 -21.66 -29.42 -29.50
N SER A 184 -21.48 -29.44 -30.82
CA SER A 184 -20.22 -29.89 -31.43
C SER A 184 -19.07 -28.97 -31.09
N TRP A 185 -19.30 -27.65 -31.04
CA TRP A 185 -18.33 -26.69 -30.55
C TRP A 185 -17.90 -26.96 -29.10
N LEU A 186 -18.87 -27.23 -28.21
CA LEU A 186 -18.59 -27.50 -26.80
C LEU A 186 -17.78 -28.80 -26.64
N VAL A 187 -18.17 -29.85 -27.36
CA VAL A 187 -17.45 -31.13 -27.34
C VAL A 187 -16.07 -31.00 -27.96
N ASP A 188 -15.89 -30.25 -29.06
CA ASP A 188 -14.57 -29.98 -29.64
C ASP A 188 -13.65 -29.29 -28.62
N ARG A 189 -14.12 -28.24 -27.93
CA ARG A 189 -13.36 -27.55 -26.87
C ARG A 189 -12.99 -28.51 -25.74
N TYR A 190 -13.94 -29.32 -25.26
CA TYR A 190 -13.69 -30.34 -24.25
C TYR A 190 -12.63 -31.36 -24.70
N CYS A 191 -12.75 -31.86 -25.93
CA CYS A 191 -11.82 -32.83 -26.52
C CYS A 191 -10.41 -32.26 -26.68
N ARG A 192 -10.28 -31.02 -27.18
CA ARG A 192 -8.99 -30.34 -27.33
C ARG A 192 -8.30 -30.08 -25.99
N HIS A 193 -9.06 -29.75 -24.95
CA HIS A 193 -8.51 -29.56 -23.59
C HIS A 193 -7.73 -30.80 -23.12
N PHE A 194 -8.20 -32.00 -23.46
CA PHE A 194 -7.55 -33.27 -23.10
C PHE A 194 -6.65 -33.85 -24.21
N GLY A 195 -6.33 -33.07 -25.25
CA GLY A 195 -5.44 -33.48 -26.34
C GLY A 195 -6.02 -34.57 -27.25
N SER A 196 -7.35 -34.72 -27.31
CA SER A 196 -8.01 -35.59 -28.28
C SER A 196 -8.02 -34.94 -29.67
N SER A 197 -8.27 -35.76 -30.70
CA SER A 197 -8.54 -35.26 -32.05
C SER A 197 -9.71 -34.26 -32.03
N PRO A 198 -9.62 -33.17 -32.81
CA PRO A 198 -10.69 -32.19 -32.88
C PRO A 198 -11.97 -32.81 -33.44
N VAL A 199 -13.10 -32.33 -32.94
CA VAL A 199 -14.43 -32.71 -33.46
C VAL A 199 -14.79 -31.72 -34.58
N THR A 200 -15.37 -32.23 -35.66
CA THR A 200 -15.86 -31.35 -36.74
C THR A 200 -16.99 -30.48 -36.21
N VAL A 201 -16.77 -29.17 -36.16
CA VAL A 201 -17.77 -28.20 -35.72
C VAL A 201 -18.50 -27.64 -36.94
N PRO A 202 -19.81 -27.87 -37.10
CA PRO A 202 -20.60 -27.18 -38.13
C PRO A 202 -20.57 -25.66 -37.93
N PRO A 203 -20.78 -24.85 -38.99
CA PRO A 203 -20.86 -23.40 -38.86
C PRO A 203 -21.86 -23.00 -37.77
N LEU A 204 -21.41 -22.19 -36.82
CA LEU A 204 -22.23 -21.76 -35.69
C LEU A 204 -23.28 -20.75 -36.18
N PRO A 205 -24.58 -21.05 -36.04
CA PRO A 205 -25.61 -20.16 -36.53
C PRO A 205 -25.66 -18.91 -35.66
N ASN A 206 -26.02 -17.78 -36.27
CA ASN A 206 -26.20 -16.48 -35.63
C ASN A 206 -24.91 -15.80 -35.14
N LEU A 207 -23.74 -16.25 -35.59
CA LEU A 207 -22.47 -15.55 -35.37
C LEU A 207 -22.03 -14.79 -36.63
N TYR A 208 -21.08 -13.86 -36.45
CA TYR A 208 -20.56 -13.02 -37.53
C TYR A 208 -19.03 -12.88 -37.45
N GLY A 209 -18.37 -12.83 -38.60
CA GLY A 209 -16.91 -12.86 -38.69
C GLY A 209 -16.22 -11.53 -38.89
N ASP A 210 -16.96 -10.45 -39.12
CA ASP A 210 -16.39 -9.11 -39.09
C ASP A 210 -17.48 -8.06 -38.85
N LEU A 211 -17.06 -6.85 -38.44
CA LEU A 211 -17.93 -5.68 -38.28
C LEU A 211 -17.42 -4.53 -39.15
N VAL A 212 -18.22 -4.17 -40.17
CA VAL A 212 -18.00 -2.97 -40.98
C VAL A 212 -18.75 -1.81 -40.35
N VAL A 213 -18.01 -0.83 -39.82
CA VAL A 213 -18.59 0.36 -39.19
C VAL A 213 -18.55 1.54 -40.16
N GLU A 214 -19.71 2.14 -40.39
CA GLU A 214 -19.90 3.32 -41.23
C GLU A 214 -20.50 4.47 -40.42
N GLY A 215 -20.33 5.69 -40.92
CA GLY A 215 -20.95 6.89 -40.35
C GLY A 215 -19.93 7.90 -39.84
N ALA A 216 -20.43 8.92 -39.14
CA ALA A 216 -19.64 10.04 -38.66
C ALA A 216 -20.24 10.64 -37.39
N ILE A 217 -19.39 11.29 -36.58
CA ILE A 217 -19.80 11.97 -35.35
C ILE A 217 -19.52 13.46 -35.50
N ALA A 218 -20.56 14.28 -35.40
CA ALA A 218 -20.41 15.72 -35.43
C ALA A 218 -19.52 16.18 -34.26
N GLY A 219 -18.49 16.98 -34.54
CA GLY A 219 -17.52 17.44 -33.54
C GLY A 219 -16.33 16.51 -33.31
N GLN A 220 -16.15 15.47 -34.14
CA GLN A 220 -14.90 14.70 -34.22
C GLN A 220 -14.23 14.90 -35.59
N THR A 221 -12.91 14.70 -35.62
CA THR A 221 -12.11 14.63 -36.84
C THR A 221 -12.17 13.23 -37.47
N ASP A 222 -11.84 13.11 -38.76
CA ASP A 222 -11.81 11.81 -39.47
C ASP A 222 -10.90 10.78 -38.78
N ALA A 223 -9.75 11.22 -38.27
CA ALA A 223 -8.84 10.36 -37.52
C ALA A 223 -9.46 9.82 -36.21
N GLN A 224 -10.22 10.66 -35.50
CA GLN A 224 -10.92 10.23 -34.27
C GLN A 224 -12.05 9.26 -34.58
N VAL A 225 -12.80 9.49 -35.67
CA VAL A 225 -13.85 8.58 -36.13
C VAL A 225 -13.26 7.24 -36.59
N ALA A 226 -12.14 7.24 -37.31
CA ALA A 226 -11.44 6.02 -37.70
C ALA A 226 -10.97 5.21 -36.49
N ASN A 227 -10.39 5.88 -35.48
CA ASN A 227 -10.00 5.23 -34.22
C ASN A 227 -11.20 4.63 -33.48
N LEU A 228 -12.36 5.33 -33.49
CA LEU A 228 -13.59 4.78 -32.94
C LEU A 228 -14.06 3.54 -33.72
N HIS A 229 -14.03 3.56 -35.05
CA HIS A 229 -14.42 2.40 -35.86
C HIS A 229 -13.57 1.18 -35.53
N GLU A 230 -12.25 1.33 -35.45
CA GLU A 230 -11.33 0.26 -35.06
C GLU A 230 -11.66 -0.26 -33.65
N ALA A 231 -11.89 0.64 -32.69
CA ALA A 231 -12.24 0.27 -31.33
C ALA A 231 -13.58 -0.50 -31.23
N LEU A 232 -14.59 -0.09 -32.01
CA LEU A 232 -15.89 -0.76 -32.07
C LEU A 232 -15.77 -2.15 -32.73
N THR A 233 -15.01 -2.27 -33.83
CA THR A 233 -14.72 -3.56 -34.46
C THR A 233 -13.96 -4.48 -33.51
N ALA A 234 -12.97 -3.97 -32.78
CA ALA A 234 -12.25 -4.74 -31.76
C ALA A 234 -13.18 -5.21 -30.63
N ALA A 235 -14.07 -4.35 -30.13
CA ALA A 235 -15.07 -4.72 -29.14
C ALA A 235 -16.03 -5.80 -29.66
N PHE A 236 -16.47 -5.69 -30.92
CA PHE A 236 -17.29 -6.72 -31.55
C PHE A 236 -16.56 -8.07 -31.62
N ARG A 237 -15.29 -8.08 -32.02
CA ARG A 237 -14.44 -9.28 -32.05
C ARG A 237 -14.25 -9.92 -30.68
N GLY A 238 -14.20 -9.11 -29.63
CA GLY A 238 -14.17 -9.57 -28.24
C GLY A 238 -15.53 -10.01 -27.69
N SER A 239 -16.62 -9.82 -28.45
CA SER A 239 -17.97 -10.15 -28.02
C SER A 239 -18.33 -11.60 -28.30
N VAL A 240 -19.45 -12.03 -27.71
CA VAL A 240 -19.95 -13.39 -27.91
C VAL A 240 -20.50 -13.68 -29.30
N TRP A 241 -20.77 -12.65 -30.09
CA TRP A 241 -21.32 -12.76 -31.45
C TRP A 241 -20.27 -13.01 -32.52
N PHE A 242 -18.98 -12.90 -32.18
CA PHE A 242 -17.89 -13.08 -33.13
C PHE A 242 -17.51 -14.55 -33.34
N ALA A 243 -17.31 -14.92 -34.61
CA ALA A 243 -16.63 -16.14 -35.04
C ALA A 243 -15.92 -15.90 -36.38
N SER A 244 -14.61 -16.13 -36.45
CA SER A 244 -13.76 -15.72 -37.59
C SER A 244 -14.14 -16.30 -38.95
N ASP A 245 -14.88 -17.41 -38.97
CA ASP A 245 -15.35 -18.12 -40.16
C ASP A 245 -16.80 -17.78 -40.57
N ALA A 246 -17.47 -16.92 -39.81
CA ALA A 246 -18.85 -16.52 -40.07
C ALA A 246 -18.95 -15.30 -41.03
N PRO A 247 -20.11 -15.05 -41.66
CA PRO A 247 -20.32 -13.88 -42.51
C PRO A 247 -20.13 -12.55 -41.75
N GLY A 248 -19.74 -11.48 -42.44
CA GLY A 248 -19.66 -10.14 -41.84
C GLY A 248 -21.01 -9.51 -41.53
N THR A 249 -21.01 -8.48 -40.68
CA THR A 249 -22.18 -7.63 -40.38
C THR A 249 -21.83 -6.15 -40.50
N HIS A 250 -22.84 -5.30 -40.62
CA HIS A 250 -22.69 -3.85 -40.75
C HIS A 250 -23.19 -3.14 -39.50
N ALA A 251 -22.58 -2.01 -39.21
CA ALA A 251 -23.08 -1.06 -38.23
C ALA A 251 -22.98 0.39 -38.73
N LEU A 252 -23.94 1.19 -38.29
CA LEU A 252 -23.92 2.63 -38.47
C LEU A 252 -23.67 3.32 -37.12
N VAL A 253 -22.64 4.15 -37.05
CA VAL A 253 -22.38 5.06 -35.93
C VAL A 253 -22.79 6.48 -36.30
N ASP A 254 -23.55 7.13 -35.41
CA ASP A 254 -23.99 8.50 -35.56
C ASP A 254 -24.04 9.22 -34.21
N GLY A 255 -23.91 10.55 -34.22
CA GLY A 255 -24.00 11.33 -33.00
C GLY A 255 -23.34 12.70 -33.06
N ARG A 256 -23.21 13.31 -31.88
CA ARG A 256 -22.55 14.59 -31.69
C ARG A 256 -21.75 14.62 -30.39
N ILE A 257 -20.58 15.24 -30.45
CA ILE A 257 -19.80 15.67 -29.30
C ILE A 257 -19.59 17.18 -29.42
N SER A 258 -19.82 17.91 -28.34
CA SER A 258 -19.53 19.34 -28.28
C SER A 258 -18.96 19.73 -26.93
N THR A 259 -17.97 20.61 -26.99
CA THR A 259 -17.40 21.29 -25.84
C THR A 259 -17.49 22.79 -26.04
N SER A 260 -17.95 23.52 -25.03
CA SER A 260 -17.83 24.97 -24.97
C SER A 260 -16.92 25.34 -23.79
N PHE A 261 -16.12 26.39 -23.97
CA PHE A 261 -15.25 26.89 -22.91
C PHE A 261 -15.52 28.37 -22.71
N SER A 262 -15.66 28.79 -21.46
CA SER A 262 -15.75 30.19 -21.08
C SER A 262 -14.64 30.52 -20.09
N SER A 263 -14.21 31.78 -20.10
CA SER A 263 -13.19 32.30 -19.21
C SER A 263 -13.62 33.65 -18.68
N MET A 264 -13.54 33.84 -17.36
CA MET A 264 -13.89 35.08 -16.70
C MET A 264 -12.77 35.47 -15.72
N PRO A 265 -12.29 36.73 -15.76
CA PRO A 265 -11.35 37.19 -14.74
C PRO A 265 -12.03 37.22 -13.37
N VAL A 266 -11.35 36.71 -12.35
CA VAL A 266 -11.83 36.67 -10.97
C VAL A 266 -10.76 37.21 -10.01
N THR A 267 -11.22 37.80 -8.91
CA THR A 267 -10.36 38.21 -7.80
C THR A 267 -10.47 37.18 -6.70
N LEU A 268 -9.33 36.64 -6.27
CA LEU A 268 -9.23 35.60 -5.26
C LEU A 268 -8.51 36.16 -4.03
N THR A 269 -8.79 35.56 -2.88
CA THR A 269 -8.21 35.95 -1.59
C THR A 269 -7.75 34.72 -0.84
N ALA A 270 -6.55 34.78 -0.27
CA ALA A 270 -6.02 33.78 0.64
C ALA A 270 -5.65 34.45 1.97
N ASP A 271 -6.30 34.01 3.04
CA ASP A 271 -6.05 34.53 4.38
C ASP A 271 -4.88 33.79 5.04
N TRP A 272 -4.05 34.53 5.76
CA TRP A 272 -2.94 33.98 6.56
C TRP A 272 -2.68 34.81 7.79
N THR A 273 -1.88 34.27 8.70
CA THR A 273 -1.53 34.91 9.96
C THR A 273 -0.05 35.23 9.98
N GLU A 274 0.29 36.50 10.17
CA GLU A 274 1.65 36.99 10.30
C GLU A 274 2.01 37.20 11.77
N SER A 275 3.12 36.62 12.22
CA SER A 275 3.62 36.87 13.57
C SER A 275 4.44 38.16 13.60
N VAL A 276 3.89 39.22 14.18
CA VAL A 276 4.48 40.56 14.15
C VAL A 276 5.07 40.90 15.52
N PRO A 277 6.35 41.30 15.60
CA PRO A 277 6.93 41.72 16.87
C PRO A 277 6.34 43.05 17.33
N TYR A 278 6.10 43.19 18.63
CA TYR A 278 5.77 44.44 19.29
C TYR A 278 6.58 44.60 20.58
N THR A 279 6.87 45.84 20.94
CA THR A 279 7.57 46.15 22.19
C THR A 279 6.58 46.16 23.34
N ALA A 280 6.75 45.25 24.29
CA ALA A 280 6.14 45.31 25.60
C ALA A 280 7.20 45.78 26.61
N TYR A 281 6.76 46.26 27.77
CA TYR A 281 7.64 46.64 28.86
C TYR A 281 7.39 45.71 30.04
N GLU A 282 8.45 45.13 30.59
CA GLU A 282 8.40 44.32 31.79
C GLU A 282 9.16 45.03 32.90
N THR A 283 8.53 45.14 34.06
CA THR A 283 9.15 45.71 35.25
C THR A 283 9.74 44.59 36.07
N THR A 284 11.06 44.59 36.21
CA THR A 284 11.80 43.63 37.04
C THR A 284 12.42 44.36 38.22
N SER A 285 12.23 43.82 39.42
CA SER A 285 12.82 44.38 40.63
C SER A 285 14.28 43.91 40.77
N VAL A 286 15.23 44.84 40.70
CA VAL A 286 16.67 44.56 40.74
C VAL A 286 17.24 45.03 42.08
N ALA A 287 17.98 44.15 42.75
CA ALA A 287 18.65 44.48 44.01
C ALA A 287 19.90 45.35 43.75
N TYR A 288 20.08 46.41 44.54
CA TYR A 288 21.29 47.22 44.54
C TYR A 288 21.75 47.55 45.97
N GLN A 289 23.00 47.93 46.13
CA GLN A 289 23.57 48.31 47.43
C GLN A 289 23.41 49.82 47.62
N GLU A 290 22.57 50.21 48.57
CA GLU A 290 22.34 51.61 48.93
C GLU A 290 23.26 51.99 50.09
N PRO A 291 24.21 52.93 49.90
CA PRO A 291 25.02 53.43 50.99
C PRO A 291 24.17 54.27 51.94
N TYR A 292 24.43 54.14 53.24
CA TYR A 292 23.91 55.04 54.25
C TYR A 292 25.00 55.34 55.28
N ASP A 293 24.95 56.54 55.83
CA ASP A 293 25.92 57.01 56.81
C ASP A 293 25.51 56.58 58.23
N ASP A 294 26.49 56.08 58.98
CA ASP A 294 26.37 55.66 60.37
C ASP A 294 27.47 56.36 61.20
N THR A 295 27.31 56.54 62.51
CA THR A 295 28.27 57.30 63.33
C THR A 295 29.04 56.38 64.28
N GLU A 296 30.37 56.40 64.18
CA GLU A 296 31.29 55.69 65.09
C GLU A 296 32.01 56.66 66.05
N TYR A 297 32.30 56.23 67.28
CA TYR A 297 32.97 57.02 68.32
C TYR A 297 34.42 56.54 68.53
N TYR A 298 35.39 57.46 68.65
CA TYR A 298 36.82 57.21 68.92
C TYR A 298 37.42 58.28 69.87
N THR A 299 38.67 58.16 70.32
CA THR A 299 39.33 59.09 71.27
C THR A 299 40.67 59.61 70.72
N GLU A 300 40.96 60.91 70.85
CA GLU A 300 42.12 61.62 70.29
C GLU A 300 42.79 62.51 71.36
N SER A 301 44.12 62.67 71.35
CA SER A 301 44.85 63.54 72.31
C SER A 301 45.33 64.82 71.64
N VAL A 302 45.01 65.99 72.22
CA VAL A 302 45.21 67.31 71.63
C VAL A 302 46.09 68.23 72.50
N PRO A 303 47.07 68.95 71.90
CA PRO A 303 47.87 69.98 72.58
C PRO A 303 47.14 71.31 72.73
N THR A 304 47.48 72.06 73.76
CA THR A 304 47.10 73.47 73.94
C THR A 304 48.30 74.29 74.40
N THR A 305 48.48 75.49 73.84
CA THR A 305 49.67 76.33 74.03
C THR A 305 49.36 77.54 74.90
N GLU A 306 50.11 77.72 75.99
CA GLU A 306 49.99 78.81 76.97
C GLU A 306 51.23 79.73 76.90
N TYR A 307 51.14 81.05 77.15
CA TYR A 307 52.24 82.02 76.92
C TYR A 307 52.78 82.69 78.20
N ARG A 308 54.11 82.91 78.27
CA ARG A 308 54.90 83.46 79.41
C ARG A 308 55.81 84.63 78.99
N THR A 309 55.71 85.79 79.64
CA THR A 309 56.46 87.02 79.25
C THR A 309 57.96 87.05 79.67
N GLU A 310 58.89 87.42 78.76
CA GLU A 310 60.36 87.62 78.85
C GLU A 310 60.83 88.97 78.27
N THR A 311 61.84 89.66 78.82
CA THR A 311 62.26 91.03 78.39
C THR A 311 63.61 91.06 77.63
N ARG A 312 63.70 91.76 76.48
CA ARG A 312 64.87 91.94 75.60
C ARG A 312 65.12 93.42 75.17
N PRO A 313 66.38 93.87 74.98
CA PRO A 313 66.75 95.28 74.70
C PRO A 313 66.41 95.79 73.27
N CYS A 314 65.91 97.03 73.16
CA CYS A 314 65.39 97.69 71.96
C CYS A 314 65.71 99.21 71.94
N GLY A 315 66.66 99.62 71.10
CA GLY A 315 67.24 100.97 71.17
C GLY A 315 67.98 101.19 72.49
N SER A 316 67.89 102.40 73.06
CA SER A 316 68.38 102.71 74.42
C SER A 316 67.35 102.43 75.54
N THR A 317 66.36 101.55 75.32
CA THR A 317 65.42 101.04 76.35
C THR A 317 65.16 99.53 76.19
N THR A 318 64.53 98.89 77.17
CA THR A 318 64.24 97.45 77.20
C THR A 318 62.77 97.15 76.86
N CYS A 319 62.52 96.11 76.06
CA CYS A 319 61.19 95.68 75.58
C CYS A 319 60.82 94.30 76.13
N THR A 320 59.55 94.07 76.44
CA THR A 320 59.03 92.76 76.87
C THR A 320 58.45 91.98 75.68
N GLU A 321 58.71 90.69 75.60
CA GLU A 321 58.30 89.65 74.65
C GLU A 321 57.57 88.52 75.42
N SER A 322 56.75 87.67 74.81
CA SER A 322 56.08 86.56 75.50
C SER A 322 56.28 85.24 74.77
N VAL A 323 56.57 84.17 75.51
CA VAL A 323 57.05 82.87 75.03
C VAL A 323 56.07 81.74 75.38
N PRO A 324 55.53 81.02 74.40
CA PRO A 324 54.60 79.91 74.60
C PRO A 324 55.22 78.59 75.13
N THR A 325 54.43 77.78 75.87
CA THR A 325 54.67 76.37 76.25
C THR A 325 53.38 75.54 76.06
N THR A 326 53.48 74.30 75.57
CA THR A 326 52.32 73.47 75.18
C THR A 326 52.09 72.27 76.12
N VAL A 327 50.83 71.98 76.47
CA VAL A 327 50.35 70.87 77.33
C VAL A 327 49.24 70.06 76.61
N TYR A 328 49.15 68.73 76.76
CA TYR A 328 48.20 67.87 76.02
C TYR A 328 47.15 67.19 76.93
N HIS A 329 45.92 66.97 76.40
CA HIS A 329 44.85 66.18 77.05
C HIS A 329 44.01 65.37 76.02
N SER A 330 43.24 64.36 76.45
CA SER A 330 42.48 63.46 75.55
C SER A 330 40.97 63.79 75.48
N GLU A 331 40.40 63.77 74.27
CA GLU A 331 39.00 64.05 73.92
C GLU A 331 38.35 62.86 73.16
N GLN A 332 37.07 62.56 73.38
CA GLN A 332 36.30 61.68 72.48
C GLN A 332 35.74 62.44 71.28
N ARG A 333 35.83 61.82 70.10
CA ARG A 333 35.31 62.34 68.83
C ARG A 333 34.52 61.28 68.10
N THR A 334 33.59 61.71 67.26
CA THR A 334 32.89 60.83 66.33
C THR A 334 33.44 60.97 64.92
N ARG A 335 33.27 59.92 64.11
CA ARG A 335 33.39 59.99 62.67
C ARG A 335 32.20 59.30 62.02
N THR A 336 31.74 59.83 60.92
CA THR A 336 30.74 59.18 60.09
C THR A 336 31.42 58.10 59.25
N VAL A 337 30.82 56.92 59.17
CA VAL A 337 31.23 55.80 58.33
C VAL A 337 30.07 55.39 57.42
N THR A 338 30.36 55.13 56.15
CA THR A 338 29.35 54.68 55.20
C THR A 338 29.22 53.16 55.24
N LYS A 339 28.00 52.66 55.47
CA LYS A 339 27.61 51.24 55.40
C LYS A 339 26.67 51.02 54.22
N TYR A 340 26.47 49.77 53.80
CA TYR A 340 25.59 49.45 52.66
C TYR A 340 24.46 48.51 53.09
N ARG A 341 23.25 48.74 52.57
CA ARG A 341 22.09 47.84 52.70
C ARG A 341 21.58 47.41 51.34
N THR A 342 21.07 46.19 51.22
CA THR A 342 20.39 45.75 49.99
C THR A 342 19.03 46.42 49.90
N ALA A 343 18.85 47.27 48.89
CA ALA A 343 17.57 47.85 48.50
C ALA A 343 17.16 47.30 47.12
N TYR A 344 15.89 47.44 46.74
CA TYR A 344 15.39 47.04 45.43
C TYR A 344 14.90 48.27 44.66
N ARG A 345 15.16 48.31 43.36
CA ARG A 345 14.56 49.28 42.45
C ARG A 345 13.92 48.56 41.28
N ASP A 346 12.80 49.09 40.83
CA ASP A 346 12.11 48.56 39.67
C ASP A 346 12.77 49.12 38.40
N GLU A 347 13.24 48.21 37.54
CA GLU A 347 13.79 48.54 36.23
C GLU A 347 12.78 48.09 35.16
N THR A 348 12.34 49.03 34.33
CA THR A 348 11.45 48.76 33.21
C THR A 348 12.28 48.48 31.96
N ASN A 349 12.26 47.23 31.51
CA ASN A 349 13.04 46.76 30.36
C ASN A 349 12.11 46.52 29.16
N PRO A 350 12.46 46.98 27.95
CA PRO A 350 11.71 46.66 26.74
C PRO A 350 11.95 45.18 26.38
N VAL A 351 10.86 44.43 26.19
CA VAL A 351 10.89 43.05 25.72
C VAL A 351 10.14 42.93 24.40
N THR A 352 10.71 42.21 23.43
CA THR A 352 10.03 41.90 22.17
C THR A 352 9.07 40.75 22.39
N ARG A 353 7.77 41.01 22.23
CA ARG A 353 6.73 39.99 22.19
C ARG A 353 6.20 39.87 20.77
N TYR A 354 5.52 38.77 20.46
CA TYR A 354 4.91 38.56 19.15
C TYR A 354 3.39 38.51 19.31
N ARG A 355 2.69 39.01 18.31
CA ARG A 355 1.24 38.83 18.18
C ARG A 355 0.92 38.37 16.77
N ASP A 356 -0.15 37.60 16.67
CA ASP A 356 -0.67 37.13 15.41
C ASP A 356 -1.57 38.21 14.79
N GLU A 357 -1.18 38.72 13.61
CA GLU A 357 -1.98 39.65 12.83
C GLU A 357 -2.58 38.95 11.61
N PRO A 358 -3.92 38.98 11.43
CA PRO A 358 -4.53 38.46 10.22
C PRO A 358 -4.15 39.32 9.02
N ARG A 359 -3.80 38.67 7.92
CA ARG A 359 -3.45 39.26 6.64
C ARG A 359 -4.23 38.55 5.54
N THR A 360 -4.58 39.29 4.48
CA THR A 360 -5.21 38.73 3.29
C THR A 360 -4.32 39.01 2.10
N PHE A 361 -4.00 37.97 1.34
CA PHE A 361 -3.32 38.08 0.06
C PHE A 361 -4.36 38.03 -1.06
N THR A 362 -4.55 39.16 -1.74
CA THR A 362 -5.46 39.27 -2.88
C THR A 362 -4.68 39.08 -4.17
N TYR A 363 -5.18 38.23 -5.06
CA TYR A 363 -4.55 37.95 -6.35
C TYR A 363 -5.59 37.75 -7.45
N SER A 364 -5.19 37.98 -8.69
CA SER A 364 -6.03 37.77 -9.86
C SER A 364 -5.92 36.32 -10.35
N GLY A 365 -7.05 35.77 -10.77
CA GLY A 365 -7.13 34.49 -11.47
C GLY A 365 -8.06 34.59 -12.68
N ILE A 366 -8.07 33.54 -13.49
CA ILE A 366 -9.03 33.35 -14.57
C ILE A 366 -9.83 32.11 -14.23
N GLU A 367 -11.10 32.29 -13.88
CA GLU A 367 -12.03 31.18 -13.76
C GLU A 367 -12.32 30.66 -15.17
N ARG A 368 -12.14 29.34 -15.35
CA ARG A 368 -12.48 28.63 -16.57
C ARG A 368 -13.63 27.68 -16.29
N ALA A 369 -14.63 27.70 -17.16
CA ALA A 369 -15.69 26.70 -17.18
C ALA A 369 -15.69 25.99 -18.54
N GLY A 370 -15.83 24.67 -18.51
CA GLY A 370 -16.08 23.85 -19.69
C GLY A 370 -17.45 23.21 -19.58
N GLU A 371 -18.25 23.29 -20.64
CA GLU A 371 -19.49 22.52 -20.78
C GLU A 371 -19.28 21.41 -21.81
N TYR A 372 -19.69 20.19 -21.47
CA TYR A 372 -19.38 18.98 -22.23
C TYR A 372 -20.67 18.23 -22.52
N GLN A 373 -20.98 18.00 -23.79
CA GLN A 373 -22.17 17.30 -24.22
C GLN A 373 -21.80 16.20 -25.23
N SER A 374 -22.33 15.00 -25.03
CA SER A 374 -22.22 13.88 -25.96
C SER A 374 -23.58 13.19 -26.12
N ALA A 375 -23.87 12.79 -27.35
CA ALA A 375 -24.97 11.88 -27.69
C ALA A 375 -24.48 11.01 -28.84
N LEU A 376 -24.06 9.79 -28.52
CA LEU A 376 -23.52 8.84 -29.49
C LEU A 376 -24.40 7.60 -29.56
N ARG A 377 -24.54 7.06 -30.77
CA ARG A 377 -25.33 5.87 -31.03
C ARG A 377 -24.61 5.00 -32.06
N ILE A 378 -24.62 3.69 -31.82
CA ILE A 378 -24.28 2.68 -32.83
C ILE A 378 -25.47 1.74 -33.02
N ARG A 379 -25.77 1.41 -34.27
CA ARG A 379 -26.81 0.47 -34.68
C ARG A 379 -26.18 -0.66 -35.48
N LEU A 380 -26.38 -1.90 -35.06
CA LEU A 380 -25.92 -3.09 -35.75
C LEU A 380 -27.09 -3.71 -36.50
N ASP A 381 -26.85 -4.17 -37.72
CA ASP A 381 -27.87 -4.88 -38.52
C ASP A 381 -28.11 -6.28 -37.95
N ALA A 382 -27.02 -6.97 -37.58
CA ALA A 382 -27.05 -8.35 -37.14
C ALA A 382 -25.91 -8.61 -36.11
N PRO A 383 -26.20 -9.01 -34.85
CA PRO A 383 -27.54 -9.01 -34.26
C PRO A 383 -28.14 -7.60 -34.29
N SER A 384 -29.45 -7.50 -34.44
CA SER A 384 -30.11 -6.19 -34.40
C SER A 384 -30.00 -5.62 -32.99
N LEU A 385 -29.16 -4.61 -32.84
CA LEU A 385 -28.82 -4.00 -31.55
C LEU A 385 -28.61 -2.51 -31.73
N THR A 386 -29.01 -1.72 -30.74
CA THR A 386 -28.67 -0.30 -30.66
C THR A 386 -28.06 0.00 -29.29
N SER A 387 -26.84 0.53 -29.29
CA SER A 387 -26.18 1.03 -28.09
C SER A 387 -26.10 2.54 -28.16
N THR A 388 -26.47 3.21 -27.07
CA THR A 388 -26.50 4.68 -26.99
C THR A 388 -25.83 5.13 -25.71
N ILE A 389 -25.05 6.20 -25.78
CA ILE A 389 -24.57 6.93 -24.63
C ILE A 389 -24.96 8.40 -24.75
N VAL A 390 -25.36 9.00 -23.63
CA VAL A 390 -25.66 10.42 -23.52
C VAL A 390 -24.97 10.96 -22.28
N ASN A 391 -24.32 12.11 -22.40
CA ASN A 391 -23.69 12.79 -21.28
C ASN A 391 -23.82 14.30 -21.42
N ASN A 392 -24.00 14.97 -20.28
CA ASN A 392 -23.99 16.43 -20.19
C ASN A 392 -23.48 16.84 -18.81
N PHE A 393 -22.35 17.54 -18.75
CA PHE A 393 -21.81 18.04 -17.49
C PHE A 393 -20.99 19.31 -17.69
N THR A 394 -20.79 20.04 -16.60
CA THR A 394 -19.90 21.20 -16.54
C THR A 394 -18.73 20.92 -15.61
N ARG A 395 -17.58 21.54 -15.87
CA ARG A 395 -16.41 21.49 -15.00
C ARG A 395 -15.77 22.86 -14.93
N ASN A 396 -15.45 23.30 -13.73
CA ASN A 396 -14.84 24.59 -13.47
C ASN A 396 -13.43 24.40 -12.89
N GLY A 397 -12.58 25.41 -13.06
CA GLY A 397 -11.25 25.49 -12.46
C GLY A 397 -10.71 26.91 -12.57
N VAL A 398 -9.58 27.17 -11.92
CA VAL A 398 -8.95 28.50 -11.93
C VAL A 398 -7.54 28.38 -12.47
N ASP A 399 -7.17 29.29 -13.36
CA ASP A 399 -5.78 29.56 -13.70
C ASP A 399 -5.28 30.74 -12.90
N HIS A 400 -4.15 30.59 -12.22
CA HIS A 400 -3.38 31.73 -11.71
C HIS A 400 -1.90 31.42 -11.61
N ASP A 401 -1.08 32.47 -11.70
CA ASP A 401 0.38 32.41 -11.52
C ASP A 401 0.84 32.91 -10.16
N ALA A 402 -0.10 33.32 -9.31
CA ALA A 402 0.21 33.83 -7.99
C ALA A 402 0.91 32.76 -7.14
N SER A 403 1.99 33.17 -6.47
CA SER A 403 2.75 32.36 -5.52
C SER A 403 2.94 33.16 -4.24
N PHE A 404 2.46 32.64 -3.13
CA PHE A 404 2.62 33.25 -1.82
C PHE A 404 2.56 32.17 -0.73
N SER A 405 3.73 31.66 -0.36
CA SER A 405 3.88 30.52 0.54
C SER A 405 3.28 30.75 1.92
N ALA A 406 3.30 31.99 2.41
CA ALA A 406 2.76 32.32 3.73
C ALA A 406 1.23 32.14 3.82
N ALA A 407 0.51 32.29 2.71
CA ALA A 407 -0.91 31.96 2.60
C ALA A 407 -1.18 30.65 1.84
N GLY A 408 -0.15 29.82 1.62
CA GLY A 408 -0.31 28.55 0.90
C GLY A 408 -0.72 28.69 -0.57
N VAL A 409 -0.54 29.86 -1.18
CA VAL A 409 -0.90 30.09 -2.58
C VAL A 409 0.25 29.62 -3.48
N SER A 410 -0.06 28.75 -4.43
CA SER A 410 0.88 28.27 -5.45
C SER A 410 0.22 28.32 -6.83
N PRO A 411 0.97 28.46 -7.93
CA PRO A 411 0.39 28.53 -9.26
C PRO A 411 -0.51 27.32 -9.56
N GLU A 412 -1.69 27.59 -10.12
CA GLU A 412 -2.67 26.57 -10.48
C GLU A 412 -3.08 26.74 -11.94
N ARG A 413 -3.46 25.63 -12.56
CA ARG A 413 -4.07 25.57 -13.89
C ARG A 413 -5.34 24.74 -13.80
N ALA A 414 -6.41 25.26 -14.40
CA ALA A 414 -7.67 24.57 -14.54
C ALA A 414 -7.47 23.31 -15.39
N ASN A 415 -7.56 22.15 -14.77
CA ASN A 415 -7.48 20.85 -15.45
C ASN A 415 -8.83 20.50 -16.11
N LEU A 416 -9.15 21.21 -17.19
CA LEU A 416 -10.34 20.99 -18.01
C LEU A 416 -10.01 20.07 -19.19
N PRO A 417 -10.76 18.96 -19.39
CA PRO A 417 -10.57 18.12 -20.57
C PRO A 417 -10.70 18.92 -21.86
N THR A 418 -9.75 18.72 -22.77
CA THR A 418 -9.86 19.20 -24.15
C THR A 418 -11.00 18.50 -24.88
N GLN A 419 -11.43 19.05 -26.03
CA GLN A 419 -12.40 18.39 -26.91
C GLN A 419 -11.92 16.99 -27.32
N SER A 420 -10.62 16.83 -27.60
CA SER A 420 -10.03 15.54 -27.96
C SER A 420 -10.05 14.52 -26.82
N GLU A 421 -9.72 14.93 -25.60
CA GLU A 421 -9.77 14.04 -24.43
C GLU A 421 -11.20 13.66 -24.07
N PHE A 422 -12.14 14.60 -24.16
CA PHE A 422 -13.56 14.31 -23.99
C PHE A 422 -14.06 13.33 -25.05
N ALA A 423 -13.73 13.56 -26.33
CA ALA A 423 -14.12 12.67 -27.41
C ALA A 423 -13.55 11.25 -27.23
N ALA A 424 -12.26 11.12 -26.89
CA ALA A 424 -11.63 9.83 -26.63
C ALA A 424 -12.34 9.06 -25.51
N ARG A 425 -12.63 9.73 -24.39
CA ARG A 425 -13.36 9.14 -23.27
C ARG A 425 -14.76 8.67 -23.65
N GLU A 426 -15.51 9.47 -24.40
CA GLU A 426 -16.87 9.09 -24.82
C GLU A 426 -16.84 7.97 -25.87
N ASN A 427 -15.81 7.92 -26.74
CA ASN A 427 -15.58 6.80 -27.65
C ASN A 427 -15.31 5.49 -26.88
N ASP A 428 -14.44 5.52 -25.86
CA ASP A 428 -14.20 4.36 -24.97
C ASP A 428 -15.49 3.90 -24.27
N ARG A 429 -16.30 4.85 -23.78
CA ARG A 429 -17.60 4.53 -23.16
C ARG A 429 -18.56 3.87 -24.13
N LEU A 430 -18.64 4.34 -25.39
CA LEU A 430 -19.51 3.73 -26.40
C LEU A 430 -19.03 2.32 -26.75
N ARG A 431 -17.71 2.12 -26.88
CA ARG A 431 -17.09 0.80 -27.08
C ARG A 431 -17.49 -0.17 -25.96
N ASP A 432 -17.30 0.23 -24.71
CA ASP A 432 -17.58 -0.62 -23.55
C ASP A 432 -19.09 -0.90 -23.41
N GLN A 433 -19.92 0.10 -23.67
CA GLN A 433 -21.38 -0.03 -23.70
C GLN A 433 -21.82 -1.03 -24.78
N LEU A 434 -21.25 -0.95 -25.99
CA LEU A 434 -21.54 -1.89 -27.08
C LEU A 434 -21.21 -3.33 -26.68
N LEU A 435 -20.02 -3.58 -26.14
CA LEU A 435 -19.61 -4.92 -25.69
C LEU A 435 -20.56 -5.46 -24.62
N ALA A 436 -20.91 -4.63 -23.64
CA ALA A 436 -21.84 -5.00 -22.58
C ALA A 436 -23.24 -5.32 -23.12
N ASP A 437 -23.75 -4.51 -24.05
CA ASP A 437 -25.06 -4.69 -24.67
C ASP A 437 -25.10 -5.92 -25.58
N LEU A 438 -24.05 -6.19 -26.36
CA LEU A 438 -23.90 -7.40 -27.16
C LEU A 438 -23.99 -8.67 -26.29
N ASN A 439 -23.24 -8.72 -25.19
CA ASN A 439 -23.25 -9.86 -24.28
C ASN A 439 -24.60 -9.99 -23.55
N ARG A 440 -25.21 -8.88 -23.15
CA ARG A 440 -26.54 -8.87 -22.52
C ARG A 440 -27.62 -9.38 -23.49
N GLN A 441 -27.60 -8.92 -24.74
CA GLN A 441 -28.54 -9.33 -25.78
C GLN A 441 -28.42 -10.84 -26.04
N TYR A 442 -27.20 -11.38 -26.14
CA TYR A 442 -26.98 -12.81 -26.30
C TYR A 442 -27.56 -13.61 -25.13
N ALA A 443 -27.28 -13.18 -23.90
CA ALA A 443 -27.82 -13.82 -22.70
C ALA A 443 -29.35 -13.77 -22.66
N GLN A 444 -29.96 -12.64 -23.02
CA GLN A 444 -31.41 -12.52 -23.08
C GLN A 444 -32.03 -13.45 -24.13
N GLN A 445 -31.39 -13.59 -25.29
CA GLN A 445 -31.89 -14.40 -26.38
C GLN A 445 -31.72 -15.90 -26.15
N TYR A 446 -30.58 -16.32 -25.59
CA TYR A 446 -30.19 -17.74 -25.53
C TYR A 446 -30.12 -18.32 -24.12
N CYS A 447 -30.15 -17.51 -23.05
CA CYS A 447 -30.01 -17.95 -21.66
C CYS A 447 -31.21 -17.61 -20.77
N SER A 448 -32.36 -17.22 -21.34
CA SER A 448 -33.58 -16.87 -20.57
C SER A 448 -34.67 -17.95 -20.57
N ALA A 449 -34.46 -19.08 -21.24
CA ALA A 449 -35.46 -20.13 -21.35
C ALA A 449 -35.69 -20.86 -20.02
N GLY A 450 -36.94 -21.28 -19.77
CA GLY A 450 -37.29 -22.10 -18.59
C GLY A 450 -36.85 -23.57 -18.71
N SER A 451 -36.57 -24.03 -19.92
CA SER A 451 -36.04 -25.36 -20.21
C SER A 451 -35.10 -25.30 -21.42
N TYR A 452 -34.16 -26.25 -21.50
CA TYR A 452 -33.14 -26.27 -22.55
C TYR A 452 -33.07 -27.64 -23.21
N THR A 453 -32.96 -27.63 -24.53
CA THR A 453 -32.40 -28.77 -25.27
C THR A 453 -30.88 -28.76 -25.09
N LEU A 454 -30.21 -29.86 -25.47
CA LEU A 454 -28.75 -29.88 -25.42
C LEU A 454 -28.12 -28.76 -26.25
N GLU A 455 -28.63 -28.57 -27.47
CA GLU A 455 -28.15 -27.50 -28.35
C GLU A 455 -28.36 -26.12 -27.73
N SER A 456 -29.56 -25.80 -27.21
CA SER A 456 -29.79 -24.48 -26.63
C SER A 456 -29.01 -24.26 -25.33
N ALA A 457 -28.76 -25.31 -24.54
CA ALA A 457 -27.87 -25.23 -23.38
C ALA A 457 -26.42 -24.94 -23.80
N ALA A 458 -25.93 -25.60 -24.86
CA ALA A 458 -24.61 -25.36 -25.41
C ALA A 458 -24.50 -23.96 -26.05
N THR A 459 -25.55 -23.47 -26.72
CA THR A 459 -25.63 -22.09 -27.20
C THR A 459 -25.52 -21.12 -26.03
N CYS A 460 -26.24 -21.34 -24.93
CA CYS A 460 -26.08 -20.51 -23.73
C CYS A 460 -24.65 -20.60 -23.14
N ALA A 461 -24.05 -21.80 -23.12
CA ALA A 461 -22.68 -22.01 -22.64
C ALA A 461 -21.63 -21.27 -23.47
N TYR A 462 -21.90 -21.02 -24.75
CA TYR A 462 -21.04 -20.23 -25.63
C TYR A 462 -20.75 -18.83 -25.06
N LEU A 463 -21.67 -18.26 -24.27
CA LEU A 463 -21.49 -16.98 -23.59
C LEU A 463 -20.26 -16.94 -22.66
N GLY A 464 -19.82 -18.11 -22.14
CA GLY A 464 -18.72 -18.20 -21.19
C GLY A 464 -19.03 -17.68 -19.78
N ALA A 465 -20.29 -17.33 -19.51
CA ALA A 465 -20.77 -16.92 -18.19
C ALA A 465 -21.30 -18.10 -17.37
N LYS A 466 -21.67 -17.85 -16.11
CA LYS A 466 -22.35 -18.85 -15.27
C LYS A 466 -23.67 -19.25 -15.93
N LEU A 467 -23.85 -20.55 -16.16
CA LEU A 467 -25.06 -21.10 -16.75
C LEU A 467 -26.28 -20.92 -15.83
N PRO A 468 -27.48 -20.64 -16.38
CA PRO A 468 -28.73 -20.85 -15.67
C PRO A 468 -28.86 -22.29 -15.19
N SER A 469 -29.45 -22.51 -14.01
CA SER A 469 -29.59 -23.84 -13.40
C SER A 469 -30.29 -24.87 -14.31
N ALA A 470 -31.25 -24.44 -15.13
CA ALA A 470 -31.90 -25.30 -16.11
C ALA A 470 -30.95 -25.75 -17.24
N ALA A 471 -30.10 -24.85 -17.76
CA ALA A 471 -29.09 -25.19 -18.77
C ALA A 471 -27.98 -26.07 -18.17
N GLU A 472 -27.56 -25.77 -16.94
CA GLU A 472 -26.60 -26.58 -16.18
C GLU A 472 -27.12 -28.00 -15.97
N THR A 473 -28.41 -28.16 -15.63
CA THR A 473 -29.04 -29.49 -15.49
C THR A 473 -29.01 -30.28 -16.79
N THR A 474 -29.31 -29.63 -17.92
CA THR A 474 -29.24 -30.26 -19.24
C THR A 474 -27.81 -30.71 -19.58
N ILE A 475 -26.80 -29.87 -19.37
CA ILE A 475 -25.39 -30.24 -19.62
C ILE A 475 -24.91 -31.34 -18.65
N THR A 476 -25.34 -31.28 -17.38
CA THR A 476 -25.05 -32.29 -16.35
C THR A 476 -25.58 -33.66 -16.73
N SER A 477 -26.70 -33.75 -17.45
CA SER A 477 -27.26 -35.04 -17.89
C SER A 477 -26.33 -35.83 -18.82
N LEU A 478 -25.41 -35.16 -19.53
CA LEU A 478 -24.43 -35.79 -20.42
C LEU A 478 -23.01 -35.79 -19.86
N LEU A 479 -22.57 -34.69 -19.27
CA LEU A 479 -21.21 -34.58 -18.73
C LEU A 479 -21.09 -35.12 -17.30
N GLY A 480 -22.21 -35.45 -16.65
CA GLY A 480 -22.22 -35.94 -15.29
C GLY A 480 -21.56 -34.93 -14.33
N GLY A 481 -20.59 -35.39 -13.56
CA GLY A 481 -19.91 -34.56 -12.57
C GLY A 481 -18.92 -33.54 -13.15
N ASP A 482 -18.66 -33.53 -14.46
CA ASP A 482 -17.81 -32.55 -15.13
C ASP A 482 -18.53 -31.24 -15.41
N ALA A 483 -19.86 -31.24 -15.48
CA ALA A 483 -20.64 -30.07 -15.85
C ALA A 483 -20.37 -28.81 -15.00
N PRO A 484 -20.20 -28.89 -13.65
CA PRO A 484 -19.85 -27.72 -12.84
C PRO A 484 -18.48 -27.11 -13.18
N TYR A 485 -17.60 -27.86 -13.83
CA TYR A 485 -16.22 -27.47 -14.14
C TYR A 485 -16.02 -27.10 -15.61
N ILE A 486 -17.10 -27.12 -16.41
CA ILE A 486 -17.04 -26.85 -17.85
C ILE A 486 -16.53 -25.44 -18.18
N GLY A 487 -16.61 -24.49 -17.23
CA GLY A 487 -16.08 -23.14 -17.40
C GLY A 487 -14.59 -23.10 -17.77
N VAL A 488 -13.80 -24.12 -17.43
CA VAL A 488 -12.37 -24.21 -17.82
C VAL A 488 -12.21 -24.34 -19.34
N VAL A 489 -13.09 -25.10 -20.00
CA VAL A 489 -13.03 -25.34 -21.46
C VAL A 489 -13.81 -24.29 -22.27
N LEU A 490 -14.66 -23.50 -21.62
CA LEU A 490 -15.46 -22.44 -22.26
C LEU A 490 -14.71 -21.13 -22.48
N ARG A 491 -13.53 -20.94 -21.87
CA ARG A 491 -12.73 -19.71 -22.05
C ARG A 491 -12.33 -19.59 -23.52
N ARG A 492 -12.79 -18.52 -24.18
CA ARG A 492 -12.67 -18.32 -25.63
C ARG A 492 -11.24 -18.13 -26.07
#